data_AF-A0A443RAW9-F1
#
_entry.id   AF-A0A443RAW9-F1
#
_cell.length_a   1.000
_cell.length_b   1.000
_cell.length_c   1.000
_cell.angle_alpha   90.00
_cell.angle_beta   90.00
_cell.angle_gamma   90.00
#
_symmetry.space_group_name_H-M   'P 1'
#
loop_
_entity.id
_entity.type
_entity.pdbx_description
1 polymer ?
#
loop_
_entity_poly.entity_id
_entity_poly.type
_entity_poly.pdbx_seq_one_letter_code
_entity_poly.pdbx_strand_id
1 'polypeptide(L)'
;SSVGVPGKNYYGRGYIQLTHSYNYRAASQDLYGDDRLIRNPDLVADDERVAWATAFWYWRTRVRNQPNVLRFWFGATTNAINGGLECRGPNQHIARKRFEMYKRVLRACNIHATPIERGCYN
;
A
#
# COMPACT_ATOMS: atom_id res chain seq x y z
N SER A 1 -12.09 1.90 20.78
CA SER A 1 -13.30 2.36 20.07
C SER A 1 -13.30 1.73 18.68
N SER A 2 -14.25 0.86 18.36
CA SER A 2 -14.32 0.21 17.05
C SER A 2 -14.72 1.25 16.02
N VAL A 3 -13.77 1.63 15.16
CA VAL A 3 -13.98 2.66 14.13
C VAL A 3 -14.94 2.17 13.03
N GLY A 4 -15.48 0.95 13.08
CA GLY A 4 -16.30 0.37 12.01
C GLY A 4 -17.81 0.60 12.16
N VAL A 5 -18.50 0.73 11.02
CA VAL A 5 -19.98 0.69 10.93
C VAL A 5 -20.49 -0.76 11.02
N PRO A 6 -21.58 -1.04 11.78
CA PRO A 6 -22.20 -2.37 11.83
C PRO A 6 -22.58 -2.90 10.44
N GLY A 7 -22.37 -4.20 10.22
CA GLY A 7 -22.67 -4.84 8.93
C GLY A 7 -21.69 -4.52 7.79
N LYS A 8 -20.58 -3.80 8.06
CA LYS A 8 -19.55 -3.51 7.07
C LYS A 8 -18.23 -4.22 7.39
N ASN A 9 -17.59 -4.74 6.33
CA ASN A 9 -16.32 -5.46 6.40
C ASN A 9 -15.21 -4.68 5.69
N TYR A 10 -14.04 -4.61 6.31
CA TYR A 10 -12.89 -3.82 5.86
C TYR A 10 -11.71 -4.72 5.49
N TYR A 11 -11.98 -5.77 4.72
CA TYR A 11 -10.95 -6.60 4.09
C TYR A 11 -10.26 -5.84 2.93
N GLY A 12 -9.20 -6.42 2.39
CA GLY A 12 -8.39 -5.84 1.32
C GLY A 12 -9.18 -5.55 0.04
N ARG A 13 -9.21 -4.29 -0.40
CA ARG A 13 -9.79 -3.86 -1.68
C ARG A 13 -8.86 -2.92 -2.45
N GLY A 14 -9.09 -2.81 -3.75
CA GLY A 14 -8.31 -1.93 -4.64
C GLY A 14 -6.85 -2.35 -4.81
N TYR A 15 -6.07 -1.50 -5.48
CA TYR A 15 -4.71 -1.82 -5.92
C TYR A 15 -3.68 -1.95 -4.79
N ILE A 16 -3.90 -1.28 -3.65
CA ILE A 16 -3.03 -1.39 -2.47
C ILE A 16 -3.56 -2.40 -1.44
N GLN A 17 -4.68 -3.07 -1.73
CA GLN A 17 -5.36 -3.96 -0.78
C GLN A 17 -5.64 -3.26 0.56
N LEU A 18 -6.30 -2.09 0.50
CA LEU A 18 -6.62 -1.29 1.67
C LEU A 18 -7.42 -2.13 2.68
N THR A 19 -6.90 -2.26 3.90
CA THR A 19 -7.44 -3.17 4.93
C THR A 19 -7.58 -2.42 6.26
N HIS A 20 -8.54 -2.85 7.09
CA HIS A 20 -8.93 -2.29 8.39
C HIS A 20 -9.71 -0.98 8.34
N SER A 21 -10.75 -0.87 9.18
CA SER A 21 -11.67 0.27 9.24
C SER A 21 -10.97 1.62 9.47
N TYR A 22 -9.89 1.65 10.26
CA TYR A 22 -9.14 2.87 10.51
C TYR A 22 -8.47 3.43 9.24
N ASN A 23 -8.01 2.56 8.32
CA ASN A 23 -7.44 2.99 7.05
C ASN A 23 -8.52 3.50 6.09
N TYR A 24 -9.68 2.84 6.03
CA TYR A 24 -10.82 3.31 5.23
C TYR A 24 -11.30 4.68 5.71
N ARG A 25 -11.42 4.88 7.04
CA ARG A 25 -11.79 6.19 7.60
C ARG A 25 -10.78 7.27 7.26
N ALA A 26 -9.50 7.02 7.53
CA ALA A 26 -8.45 8.00 7.27
C ALA A 26 -8.36 8.37 5.77
N ALA A 27 -8.43 7.38 4.88
CA ALA A 27 -8.47 7.62 3.45
C ALA A 27 -9.71 8.44 3.04
N SER A 28 -10.88 8.13 3.60
CA SER A 28 -12.12 8.84 3.30
C SER A 28 -12.03 10.32 3.66
N GLN A 29 -11.51 10.60 4.86
CA GLN A 29 -11.37 11.96 5.37
C GLN A 29 -10.33 12.75 4.56
N ASP A 30 -9.16 12.17 4.28
CA ASP A 30 -8.09 12.86 3.55
C ASP A 30 -8.42 13.09 2.06
N LEU A 31 -9.18 12.18 1.43
CA LEU A 31 -9.51 12.26 0.01
C LEU A 31 -10.80 13.03 -0.28
N TYR A 32 -11.79 12.95 0.61
CA TYR A 32 -13.15 13.43 0.35
C TYR A 32 -13.71 14.35 1.44
N GLY A 33 -13.04 14.46 2.60
CA GLY A 33 -13.54 15.23 3.74
C GLY A 33 -14.81 14.63 4.36
N ASP A 34 -15.07 13.33 4.15
CA ASP A 34 -16.26 12.65 4.67
C ASP A 34 -16.01 11.16 5.01
N ASP A 35 -17.08 10.48 5.43
CA ASP A 35 -17.09 9.07 5.84
C ASP A 35 -17.64 8.12 4.74
N ARG A 36 -17.53 8.46 3.45
CA ARG A 36 -18.06 7.60 2.38
C ARG A 36 -17.40 6.23 2.31
N LEU A 37 -16.08 6.13 2.47
CA LEU A 37 -15.39 4.83 2.36
C LEU A 37 -15.61 3.94 3.58
N ILE A 38 -15.96 4.52 4.72
CA ILE A 38 -16.31 3.72 5.90
C ILE A 38 -17.77 3.24 5.85
N ARG A 39 -18.68 4.06 5.29
CA ARG A 39 -20.10 3.69 5.09
C ARG A 39 -20.31 2.77 3.89
N ASN A 40 -19.49 2.91 2.85
CA ASN A 40 -19.52 2.08 1.65
C ASN A 40 -18.10 1.65 1.25
N PRO A 41 -17.51 0.65 1.93
CA PRO A 41 -16.14 0.20 1.65
C PRO A 41 -15.98 -0.44 0.27
N ASP A 42 -17.06 -0.91 -0.35
CA ASP A 42 -17.03 -1.54 -1.68
C ASP A 42 -16.67 -0.54 -2.78
N LEU A 43 -16.82 0.77 -2.55
CA LEU A 43 -16.29 1.82 -3.45
C LEU A 43 -14.81 1.64 -3.78
N VAL A 44 -14.00 1.10 -2.86
CA VAL A 44 -12.56 0.87 -3.09
C VAL A 44 -12.30 -0.26 -4.09
N ALA A 45 -13.28 -1.15 -4.30
CA ALA A 45 -13.22 -2.23 -5.30
C ALA A 45 -13.98 -1.87 -6.58
N ASP A 46 -15.12 -1.20 -6.47
CA ASP A 46 -16.08 -1.02 -7.57
C ASP A 46 -15.82 0.25 -8.40
N ASP A 47 -15.16 1.26 -7.82
CA ASP A 47 -14.82 2.50 -8.52
C ASP A 47 -13.31 2.60 -8.75
N GLU A 48 -12.90 2.59 -10.03
CA GLU A 48 -11.50 2.64 -10.42
C GLU A 48 -10.78 3.91 -9.95
N ARG A 49 -11.45 5.06 -9.93
CA ARG A 49 -10.88 6.32 -9.44
C ARG A 49 -10.64 6.26 -7.95
N VAL A 50 -11.56 5.66 -7.19
CA VAL A 50 -11.40 5.43 -5.75
C VAL A 50 -10.28 4.41 -5.48
N ALA A 51 -10.19 3.34 -6.26
CA ALA A 51 -9.11 2.35 -6.14
C ALA A 51 -7.73 2.97 -6.35
N TRP A 52 -7.56 3.81 -7.38
CA TRP A 52 -6.33 4.57 -7.58
C TRP A 52 -6.09 5.61 -6.48
N ALA A 53 -7.10 6.41 -6.13
CA ALA A 53 -6.95 7.47 -5.13
C ALA A 53 -6.51 6.92 -3.77
N THR A 54 -7.08 5.79 -3.33
CA THR A 54 -6.71 5.12 -2.08
C THR A 54 -5.30 4.54 -2.13
N ALA A 55 -4.88 3.96 -3.26
CA ALA A 55 -3.50 3.48 -3.44
C ALA A 55 -2.48 4.62 -3.37
N PHE A 56 -2.72 5.73 -4.08
CA PHE A 56 -1.85 6.91 -4.03
C PHE A 56 -1.86 7.57 -2.66
N TRP A 57 -3.01 7.65 -1.99
CA TRP A 57 -3.11 8.15 -0.63
C TRP A 57 -2.23 7.33 0.32
N TYR A 58 -2.36 6.00 0.31
CA TYR A 58 -1.58 5.13 1.19
C TYR A 58 -0.08 5.27 0.91
N TRP A 59 0.31 5.31 -0.36
CA TRP A 59 1.70 5.55 -0.74
C TRP A 59 2.24 6.86 -0.17
N ARG A 60 1.52 7.98 -0.35
CA ARG A 60 1.97 9.29 0.13
C ARG A 60 2.04 9.38 1.66
N THR A 61 1.06 8.81 2.37
CA THR A 61 0.93 9.00 3.81
C THR A 61 1.70 7.97 4.63
N ARG A 62 1.96 6.77 4.09
CA ARG A 62 2.58 5.66 4.84
C ARG A 62 3.96 5.24 4.33
N VAL A 63 4.24 5.41 3.03
CA VAL A 63 5.40 4.80 2.38
C VAL A 63 6.43 5.83 1.91
N ARG A 64 6.03 6.81 1.10
CA ARG A 64 6.93 7.70 0.34
C ARG A 64 7.94 8.43 1.22
N ASN A 65 7.51 8.90 2.40
CA ASN A 65 8.33 9.75 3.27
C ASN A 65 9.19 8.96 4.26
N GLN A 66 9.21 7.62 4.17
CA GLN A 66 10.07 6.80 5.02
C GLN A 66 11.55 7.07 4.67
N PRO A 67 12.46 7.26 5.65
CA PRO A 67 13.84 7.67 5.38
C PRO A 67 14.58 6.78 4.38
N ASN A 68 14.42 5.46 4.48
CA ASN A 68 15.08 4.52 3.57
C ASN A 68 14.42 4.46 2.18
N VAL A 69 13.14 4.79 2.06
CA VAL A 69 12.47 4.93 0.76
C VAL A 69 13.04 6.14 0.00
N LEU A 70 13.33 7.24 0.71
CA LEU A 70 14.00 8.42 0.14
C LEU A 70 15.44 8.14 -0.31
N ARG A 71 16.06 7.06 0.18
CA ARG A 71 17.36 6.56 -0.28
C ARG A 71 17.25 5.59 -1.47
N PHE A 72 16.08 5.50 -2.09
CA PHE A 72 15.76 4.61 -3.21
C PHE A 72 15.84 3.11 -2.88
N TRP A 73 15.71 2.75 -1.60
CA TRP A 73 15.69 1.35 -1.19
C TRP A 73 14.30 0.76 -1.43
N PHE A 74 14.17 -0.10 -2.44
CA PHE A 74 12.89 -0.72 -2.77
C PHE A 74 12.38 -1.61 -1.64
N GLY A 75 13.25 -2.37 -0.97
CA GLY A 75 12.85 -3.21 0.17
C GLY A 75 12.24 -2.41 1.31
N ALA A 76 12.67 -1.16 1.54
CA ALA A 76 12.04 -0.28 2.53
C ALA A 76 10.57 0.05 2.18
N THR A 77 10.19 0.06 0.90
CA THR A 77 8.79 0.22 0.48
C THR A 77 7.97 -1.00 0.87
N THR A 78 8.47 -2.21 0.60
CA THR A 78 7.86 -3.48 1.03
C THR A 78 7.72 -3.54 2.55
N ASN A 79 8.74 -3.09 3.28
CA ASN A 79 8.72 -3.07 4.74
C ASN A 79 7.63 -2.12 5.28
N ALA A 80 7.47 -0.94 4.67
CA ALA A 80 6.42 0.00 5.03
C ALA A 80 5.01 -0.51 4.73
N ILE A 81 4.84 -1.32 3.67
CA ILE A 81 3.54 -1.87 3.27
C ILE A 81 3.16 -3.09 4.13
N ASN A 82 4.08 -4.05 4.29
CA ASN A 82 3.76 -5.32 4.94
C ASN A 82 4.97 -6.00 5.62
N GLY A 83 5.88 -5.20 6.18
CA GLY A 83 7.15 -5.72 6.70
C GLY A 83 7.04 -6.70 7.85
N GLY A 84 5.94 -6.66 8.61
CA GLY A 84 5.68 -7.64 9.67
C GLY A 84 5.61 -9.07 9.13
N LEU A 85 4.97 -9.27 7.98
CA LEU A 85 4.83 -10.59 7.35
C LEU A 85 5.94 -10.87 6.33
N GLU A 86 6.32 -9.86 5.55
CA GLU A 86 7.19 -10.04 4.37
C GLU A 86 8.67 -9.75 4.64
N CYS A 87 9.03 -9.06 5.73
CA CYS A 87 10.43 -8.76 6.04
C CYS A 87 10.90 -9.53 7.28
N ARG A 88 10.12 -9.46 8.36
CA ARG A 88 10.40 -10.13 9.64
C ARG A 88 9.61 -11.42 9.85
N GLY A 89 8.67 -11.71 8.94
CA GLY A 89 7.79 -12.87 9.02
C GLY A 89 8.14 -13.96 7.99
N PRO A 90 7.27 -14.97 7.86
CA PRO A 90 7.54 -16.14 7.02
C PRO A 90 7.48 -15.85 5.50
N ASN A 91 6.98 -14.68 5.10
CA ASN A 91 6.63 -14.38 3.70
C ASN A 91 7.72 -13.60 2.94
N GLN A 92 9.00 -13.77 3.29
CA GLN A 92 10.11 -13.09 2.60
C GLN A 92 10.21 -13.41 1.09
N HIS A 93 9.72 -14.57 0.67
CA HIS A 93 9.64 -14.92 -0.75
C HIS A 93 8.70 -13.99 -1.53
N ILE A 94 7.67 -13.41 -0.88
CA ILE A 94 6.79 -12.40 -1.49
C ILE A 94 7.55 -11.08 -1.66
N ALA A 95 8.33 -10.65 -0.66
CA ALA A 95 9.16 -9.44 -0.77
C ALA A 95 10.14 -9.53 -1.95
N ARG A 96 10.82 -10.68 -2.11
CA ARG A 96 11.68 -10.99 -3.27
C ARG A 96 10.91 -10.86 -4.58
N LYS A 97 9.72 -11.45 -4.65
CA LYS A 97 8.85 -11.37 -5.85
C LYS A 97 8.47 -9.92 -6.20
N ARG A 98 8.20 -9.06 -5.21
CA ARG A 98 7.93 -7.62 -5.44
C ARG A 98 9.13 -6.91 -6.06
N PHE A 99 10.35 -7.20 -5.59
CA PHE A 99 11.56 -6.64 -6.18
C PHE A 99 11.77 -7.11 -7.62
N GLU A 100 11.49 -8.38 -7.92
CA GLU A 100 11.52 -8.89 -9.30
C GLU A 100 10.50 -8.19 -10.21
N MET A 101 9.30 -7.91 -9.72
CA MET A 101 8.30 -7.12 -10.45
C MET A 101 8.78 -5.70 -10.71
N TYR A 102 9.38 -5.04 -9.71
CA TYR A 102 9.94 -3.70 -9.87
C TYR A 102 11.00 -3.65 -10.97
N LYS A 103 11.91 -4.63 -11.02
CA LYS A 103 12.89 -4.73 -12.12
C LYS A 103 12.24 -4.88 -13.49
N ARG A 104 11.11 -5.59 -13.58
CA ARG A 104 10.35 -5.72 -14.84
C ARG A 104 9.71 -4.39 -15.24
N VAL A 105 9.16 -3.63 -14.30
CA VAL A 105 8.60 -2.28 -14.55
C VAL A 105 9.68 -1.34 -15.05
N LEU A 106 10.86 -1.31 -14.44
CA LEU A 106 11.98 -0.48 -14.91
C LEU A 106 12.32 -0.78 -16.38
N ARG A 107 12.40 -2.05 -16.76
CA ARG A 107 12.64 -2.46 -18.15
C ARG A 107 11.50 -2.06 -19.09
N ALA A 108 10.26 -2.34 -18.72
CA ALA A 108 9.09 -2.05 -19.55
C ALA A 108 8.90 -0.54 -19.79
N CYS A 109 9.27 0.29 -18.82
CA CYS A 109 9.19 1.75 -18.91
C CYS A 109 10.47 2.40 -19.47
N ASN A 110 11.47 1.62 -19.90
CA ASN A 110 12.77 2.11 -20.35
C ASN A 110 13.47 3.05 -19.33
N ILE A 111 13.39 2.71 -18.05
CA ILE A 111 14.02 3.46 -16.95
C ILE A 111 15.38 2.84 -16.65
N HIS A 112 16.45 3.58 -16.94
CA HIS A 112 17.83 3.16 -16.70
C HIS A 112 18.31 3.52 -15.29
N ALA A 113 17.70 2.91 -14.27
CA ALA A 113 18.12 3.04 -12.88
C ALA A 113 18.64 1.72 -12.33
N THR A 114 19.64 1.76 -11.44
CA THR A 114 20.09 0.57 -10.70
C THR A 114 19.13 0.31 -9.52
N PRO A 115 18.36 -0.79 -9.53
CA PRO A 115 17.40 -1.09 -8.47
C PRO A 115 18.11 -1.56 -7.20
N ILE A 116 17.71 -1.04 -6.03
CA ILE A 116 18.32 -1.37 -4.72
C ILE A 116 17.32 -2.14 -3.86
N GLU A 117 17.62 -3.39 -3.51
CA GLU A 117 16.68 -4.28 -2.78
C GLU A 117 16.63 -4.06 -1.26
N ARG A 118 17.52 -3.23 -0.69
CA ARG A 118 17.74 -3.11 0.76
C ARG A 118 16.50 -2.70 1.57
N GLY A 119 16.53 -2.95 2.88
CA GLY A 119 15.59 -2.37 3.85
C GLY A 119 14.38 -3.24 4.20
N CYS A 120 14.43 -4.54 3.88
CA CYS A 120 13.39 -5.51 4.25
C CYS A 120 13.98 -6.68 5.05
N TYR A 121 14.50 -7.71 4.37
CA TYR A 121 15.00 -8.94 4.98
C TYR A 121 16.54 -9.05 4.93
N ASN A 122 17.21 -8.02 4.43
CA ASN A 122 18.63 -7.96 4.07
C ASN A 122 19.34 -6.79 4.74
#